data_AF-D1YUY8-F1
#
_entry.id   AF-D1YUY8-F1
#
_cell.length_a   1.000
_cell.length_b   1.000
_cell.length_c   1.000
_cell.angle_alpha   90.00
_cell.angle_beta   90.00
_cell.angle_gamma   90.00
#
_symmetry.space_group_name_H-M   'P 1'
#
loop_
_entity.id
_entity.type
_entity.pdbx_description
1 polymer ?
#
loop_
_entity_poly.entity_id
_entity_poly.type
_entity_poly.pdbx_seq_one_letter_code
_entity_poly.pdbx_strand_id
1 'polypeptide(L)'
;MKIEREAYETATAAGMESEVPLLLVGDKGIITDILVVPCMDSADYSMTRLRYITPMGMHVYGKVITKNDTKLGPGLNLIQEDGRWKFIDLDKNEVEVETVEGPPRKEENIEESLP
;
A
#
# COMPACT_ATOMS: atom_id res chain seq x y z
N MET A 1 -10.71 -9.86 -0.07
CA MET A 1 -10.11 -8.58 -0.54
C MET A 1 -9.31 -8.87 -1.80
N LYS A 2 -9.09 -7.90 -2.68
CA LYS A 2 -8.23 -8.08 -3.85
C LYS A 2 -7.08 -7.07 -3.86
N ILE A 3 -5.96 -7.42 -4.47
CA ILE A 3 -4.84 -6.52 -4.78
C ILE A 3 -4.40 -6.71 -6.21
N GLU A 4 -4.14 -5.63 -6.93
CA GLU A 4 -3.55 -5.71 -8.28
C GLU A 4 -2.12 -6.24 -8.20
N ARG A 5 -1.72 -7.07 -9.18
CA ARG A 5 -0.38 -7.68 -9.21
C ARG A 5 0.72 -6.62 -9.12
N GLU A 6 0.62 -5.56 -9.91
CA GLU A 6 1.62 -4.48 -9.92
C GLU A 6 1.71 -3.78 -8.55
N ALA A 7 0.57 -3.54 -7.90
CA ALA A 7 0.54 -2.96 -6.56
C ALA A 7 1.18 -3.90 -5.53
N TYR A 8 0.94 -5.21 -5.64
CA TYR A 8 1.55 -6.22 -4.77
C TYR A 8 3.08 -6.31 -4.97
N GLU A 9 3.55 -6.35 -6.22
CA GLU A 9 4.97 -6.35 -6.55
C GLU A 9 5.66 -5.09 -6.04
N THR A 10 5.04 -3.92 -6.24
CA THR A 10 5.52 -2.64 -5.72
C THR A 10 5.57 -2.65 -4.19
N ALA A 11 4.52 -3.15 -3.53
CA ALA A 11 4.43 -3.19 -2.07
C ALA A 11 5.52 -4.08 -1.47
N THR A 12 5.74 -5.25 -2.04
CA THR A 12 6.73 -6.21 -1.56
C THR A 12 8.15 -5.73 -1.83
N ALA A 13 8.44 -5.14 -2.99
CA ALA A 13 9.73 -4.53 -3.30
C ALA A 13 10.03 -3.34 -2.37
N ALA A 14 9.11 -2.38 -2.29
CA ALA A 14 9.26 -1.20 -1.45
C ALA A 14 9.31 -1.56 0.04
N GLY A 15 8.55 -2.57 0.48
CA GLY A 15 8.51 -3.00 1.87
C GLY A 15 9.85 -3.50 2.41
N MET A 16 10.71 -4.07 1.57
CA MET A 16 12.06 -4.53 1.98
C MET A 16 13.02 -3.37 2.26
N GLU A 17 12.91 -2.28 1.49
CA GLU A 17 13.94 -1.23 1.48
C GLU A 17 13.47 0.09 2.11
N SER A 18 12.16 0.36 2.09
CA SER A 18 11.59 1.66 2.46
C SER A 18 11.86 2.02 3.91
N GLU A 19 12.35 3.23 4.10
CA GLU A 19 12.57 3.84 5.42
C GLU A 19 11.37 4.67 5.88
N VAL A 20 10.39 4.85 5.00
CA VAL A 20 9.18 5.65 5.23
C VAL A 20 7.93 4.77 5.22
N PRO A 21 6.84 5.18 5.90
CA PRO A 21 5.58 4.48 5.86
C PRO A 21 5.01 4.34 4.44
N LEU A 22 4.46 3.15 4.17
CA LEU A 22 3.81 2.80 2.91
C LEU A 22 2.36 2.42 3.19
N LEU A 23 1.42 3.03 2.47
CA LEU A 23 -0.01 2.77 2.62
C LEU A 23 -0.55 1.98 1.42
N LEU A 24 -1.38 0.98 1.72
CA LEU A 24 -2.14 0.23 0.73
C LEU A 24 -3.38 1.03 0.35
N VAL A 25 -3.47 1.47 -0.91
CA VAL A 25 -4.57 2.32 -1.38
C VAL A 25 -5.29 1.74 -2.59
N GLY A 26 -6.56 2.08 -2.77
CA GLY A 26 -7.29 1.72 -3.99
C GLY A 26 -8.79 2.05 -3.94
N ASP A 27 -9.58 1.44 -4.81
CA ASP A 27 -11.01 1.72 -4.98
C ASP A 27 -11.85 0.43 -4.88
N LYS A 28 -13.10 0.55 -4.41
CA LYS A 28 -14.11 -0.54 -4.42
C LYS A 28 -13.64 -1.92 -3.92
N GLY A 29 -12.83 -1.96 -2.86
CA GLY A 29 -12.32 -3.20 -2.27
C GLY A 29 -11.20 -3.88 -3.07
N ILE A 30 -10.52 -3.12 -3.94
CA ILE A 30 -9.32 -3.54 -4.65
C ILE A 30 -8.20 -2.58 -4.28
N ILE A 31 -7.07 -3.11 -3.80
CA ILE A 31 -5.83 -2.35 -3.62
C ILE A 31 -5.18 -2.22 -4.99
N THR A 32 -5.00 -1.00 -5.46
CA THR A 32 -4.52 -0.69 -6.81
C THR A 32 -3.17 0.01 -6.81
N ASP A 33 -2.75 0.58 -5.68
CA ASP A 33 -1.49 1.32 -5.58
C ASP A 33 -0.92 1.37 -4.15
N ILE A 34 0.31 1.87 -4.04
CA ILE A 34 1.06 2.05 -2.80
C ILE A 34 1.43 3.52 -2.64
N LEU A 35 0.88 4.15 -1.61
CA LEU A 35 1.19 5.55 -1.32
C LEU A 35 2.37 5.63 -0.33
N VAL A 36 3.43 6.30 -0.75
CA VAL A 36 4.61 6.60 0.08
C VAL A 36 4.33 7.86 0.91
N VAL A 37 4.45 7.77 2.23
CA VAL A 37 4.10 8.89 3.13
C VAL A 37 5.30 9.31 3.99
N PRO A 38 6.13 10.26 3.51
CA PRO A 38 7.39 10.62 4.17
C PRO A 38 7.23 11.40 5.48
N CYS A 39 6.08 12.05 5.70
CA CYS A 39 5.87 12.98 6.82
C CYS A 39 4.94 12.42 7.91
N MET A 40 4.62 11.12 7.87
CA MET A 40 3.72 10.49 8.82
C MET A 40 4.53 9.70 9.85
N ASP A 41 4.31 9.98 11.12
CA ASP A 41 4.76 9.06 12.17
C ASP A 41 4.01 7.74 12.02
N SER A 42 4.70 6.62 12.18
CA SER A 42 4.15 5.26 12.07
C SER A 42 3.00 4.92 13.02
N ALA A 43 2.61 5.84 13.89
CA ALA A 43 1.48 5.71 14.82
C ALA A 43 0.34 6.69 14.54
N ASP A 44 0.52 7.66 13.63
CA ASP A 44 -0.47 8.71 13.34
C ASP A 44 -1.32 8.36 12.12
N TYR A 45 -2.19 7.36 12.30
CA TYR A 45 -3.21 6.97 11.32
C TYR A 45 -4.54 7.71 11.54
N SER A 46 -4.51 8.91 12.12
CA SER A 46 -5.73 9.67 12.33
C SER A 46 -6.43 9.93 10.99
N MET A 47 -7.72 9.58 10.92
CA MET A 47 -8.57 9.74 9.72
C MET A 47 -8.51 11.16 9.12
N THR A 48 -8.19 12.15 9.94
CA THR A 48 -8.01 13.54 9.52
C THR A 48 -6.81 13.72 8.59
N ARG A 49 -5.63 13.17 8.90
CA ARG A 49 -4.44 13.32 8.05
C ARG A 49 -4.51 12.49 6.77
N LEU A 50 -5.04 11.27 6.86
CA LEU A 50 -5.19 10.39 5.70
C LEU A 50 -6.04 11.05 4.61
N ARG A 51 -7.12 11.75 4.97
CA ARG A 51 -7.97 12.47 4.00
C ARG A 51 -7.25 13.56 3.21
N TYR A 52 -6.18 14.16 3.74
CA TYR A 52 -5.43 15.20 3.02
C TYR A 52 -4.38 14.65 2.05
N ILE A 53 -3.91 13.42 2.28
CA ILE A 53 -2.85 12.81 1.48
C ILE A 53 -3.37 11.74 0.51
N THR A 54 -4.55 11.19 0.77
CA THR A 54 -5.13 10.17 -0.11
C THR A 54 -5.85 10.87 -1.28
N PRO A 55 -5.57 10.51 -2.54
CA PRO A 55 -6.28 11.06 -3.68
C PRO A 55 -7.80 10.88 -3.57
N MET A 56 -8.56 11.83 -4.14
CA MET A 56 -10.02 11.75 -4.13
C MET A 56 -10.51 10.46 -4.80
N GLY A 57 -11.41 9.74 -4.11
CA GLY A 57 -11.95 8.47 -4.60
C GLY A 57 -11.10 7.25 -4.26
N MET A 58 -9.94 7.42 -3.61
CA MET A 58 -9.15 6.30 -3.09
C MET A 58 -9.39 6.10 -1.60
N HIS A 59 -9.37 4.83 -1.20
CA HIS A 59 -9.49 4.36 0.16
C HIS A 59 -8.15 3.78 0.61
N VAL A 60 -7.75 4.10 1.83
CA VAL A 60 -6.64 3.43 2.51
C VAL A 60 -7.17 2.14 3.13
N TYR A 61 -6.67 1.00 2.65
CA TYR A 61 -7.04 -0.32 3.17
C TYR A 61 -6.08 -0.80 4.27
N GLY A 62 -4.92 -0.16 4.38
CA GLY A 62 -3.96 -0.43 5.43
C GLY A 62 -2.54 -0.02 5.02
N LYS A 63 -1.54 -0.81 5.39
CA LYS A 63 -0.12 -0.44 5.22
C LYS A 63 0.79 -1.63 4.92
N VAL A 64 1.99 -1.33 4.47
CA VAL A 64 3.11 -2.27 4.44
C VAL A 64 3.96 -2.07 5.68
N ILE A 65 4.26 -3.15 6.39
CA ILE A 65 5.19 -3.16 7.52
C ILE A 65 6.60 -3.22 6.96
N THR A 66 7.40 -2.22 7.27
CA THR A 66 8.78 -2.08 6.78
C THR A 66 9.77 -2.28 7.92
N LYS A 67 11.07 -2.35 7.60
CA LYS A 67 12.15 -2.46 8.60
C LYS A 67 12.10 -1.38 9.70
N ASN A 68 11.67 -0.17 9.35
CA ASN A 68 11.61 0.98 10.26
C ASN A 68 10.23 1.19 10.87
N ASP A 69 9.25 0.39 10.45
CA ASP A 69 7.85 0.56 10.84
C ASP A 69 7.23 -0.79 11.19
N THR A 70 7.42 -1.19 12.45
CA THR A 70 6.98 -2.47 13.01
C THR A 70 5.59 -2.41 13.66
N LYS A 71 4.95 -1.24 13.68
CA LYS A 71 3.63 -1.05 14.30
C LYS A 71 2.53 -1.40 13.30
N LEU A 72 1.57 -2.22 13.74
CA LEU A 72 0.39 -2.50 12.93
C LEU A 72 -0.49 -1.24 12.84
N GLY A 73 -0.95 -0.95 11.63
CA GLY A 73 -1.91 0.09 11.34
C GLY A 73 -3.32 -0.48 11.26
N PRO A 74 -4.35 0.38 11.28
CA PRO A 74 -5.72 -0.04 11.09
C PRO A 74 -5.94 -0.68 9.72
N GLY A 75 -6.77 -1.70 9.66
CA GLY A 75 -7.04 -2.44 8.43
C GLY A 75 -6.02 -3.56 8.17
N LEU A 76 -5.56 -3.67 6.93
CA LEU A 76 -4.66 -4.71 6.45
C LEU A 76 -3.19 -4.32 6.60
N ASN A 77 -2.38 -5.24 7.08
CA ASN A 77 -0.94 -5.05 7.22
C ASN A 77 -0.24 -6.09 6.37
N LEU A 78 0.45 -5.66 5.32
CA LEU A 78 1.30 -6.53 4.52
C LEU A 78 2.66 -6.66 5.21
N ILE A 79 3.01 -7.87 5.65
CA ILE A 79 4.22 -8.16 6.41
C ILE A 79 5.06 -9.22 5.72
N GLN A 80 6.37 -9.19 5.95
CA GLN A 80 7.27 -10.28 5.60
C GLN A 80 7.59 -11.11 6.84
N GLU A 81 7.22 -12.39 6.83
CA GLU A 81 7.54 -13.36 7.89
C GLU A 81 8.08 -14.64 7.25
N ASP A 82 9.19 -15.17 7.78
CA ASP A 82 9.85 -16.37 7.25
C ASP A 82 10.14 -16.32 5.73
N GLY A 83 10.49 -15.13 5.23
CA GLY A 83 10.77 -14.90 3.80
C GLY A 83 9.54 -14.90 2.90
N ARG A 84 8.33 -14.95 3.45
CA ARG A 84 7.06 -14.88 2.71
C ARG A 84 6.29 -13.64 3.09
N TRP A 85 5.63 -13.06 2.10
CA TRP A 85 4.74 -11.93 2.28
C TRP A 85 3.32 -12.42 2.58
N LYS A 86 2.69 -11.85 3.59
CA LYS A 86 1.31 -12.17 3.98
C LYS A 86 0.58 -10.95 4.50
N PHE A 87 -0.74 -10.95 4.36
CA PHE A 87 -1.59 -9.92 4.93
C PHE A 87 -2.11 -10.38 6.28
N ILE A 88 -2.07 -9.49 7.27
CA ILE A 88 -2.66 -9.70 8.59
C ILE A 88 -3.57 -8.54 8.97
N ASP A 89 -4.55 -8.80 9.83
CA ASP A 89 -5.32 -7.74 10.50
C ASP A 89 -4.59 -7.20 11.74
N LEU A 90 -5.22 -6.26 12.45
CA LEU A 90 -4.72 -5.69 13.70
C LEU A 90 -4.56 -6.71 14.83
N ASP A 91 -5.35 -7.79 14.80
CA ASP A 91 -5.35 -8.88 15.77
C ASP A 91 -4.33 -9.98 15.40
N LYS A 92 -3.56 -9.77 14.33
CA LYS A 92 -2.56 -10.69 13.77
C LYS A 92 -3.14 -11.95 13.14
N ASN A 93 -4.42 -11.96 12.79
CA ASN A 93 -4.99 -13.03 11.99
C ASN A 93 -4.58 -12.85 10.53
N GLU A 94 -4.22 -13.94 9.87
CA GLU A 94 -3.95 -13.93 8.43
C GLU A 94 -5.23 -13.65 7.64
N VAL A 95 -5.13 -12.74 6.67
CA VAL A 95 -6.25 -12.36 5.81
C VAL A 95 -5.92 -12.75 4.38
N GLU A 96 -6.79 -13.54 3.76
CA GLU A 96 -6.63 -13.90 2.36
C GLU A 96 -6.93 -12.70 1.45
N VAL A 97 -5.95 -12.32 0.64
CA VAL A 97 -6.05 -11.26 -0.36
C VAL A 97 -5.71 -11.86 -1.73
N GLU A 98 -6.68 -11.84 -2.63
CA GLU A 98 -6.55 -12.38 -3.98
C GLU A 98 -5.76 -11.42 -4.87
N THR A 99 -4.68 -11.88 -5.48
CA THR A 99 -3.96 -11.11 -6.50
C THR A 99 -4.69 -11.16 -7.83
N VAL A 100 -5.00 -10.00 -8.41
CA VAL A 100 -5.72 -9.87 -9.68
C VAL A 100 -4.91 -9.04 -10.69
N GLU A 101 -5.20 -9.20 -11.97
CA GLU A 101 -4.65 -8.31 -12.99
C GLU A 101 -5.39 -6.97 -12.94
N GLY A 102 -4.62 -5.89 -12.83
CA GLY A 102 -5.14 -4.54 -13.05
C GLY A 102 -5.51 -4.32 -14.52
N PRO A 103 -6.31 -3.28 -14.83
CA PRO A 103 -6.48 -2.85 -16.21
C PRO A 103 -5.10 -2.48 -16.79
N PRO A 104 -4.87 -2.67 -18.10
CA PRO A 104 -3.64 -2.19 -18.72
C PRO A 104 -3.55 -0.68 -18.48
N ARG A 105 -2.56 -0.25 -17.69
CA ARG A 105 -2.25 1.16 -17.52
C ARG A 105 -1.91 1.68 -18.91
N LYS A 106 -2.62 2.70 -19.38
CA LYS A 106 -2.17 3.41 -20.58
C LYS A 106 -0.80 3.96 -20.20
N GLU A 107 0.26 3.46 -20.84
CA GLU A 107 1.54 4.16 -20.84
C GLU A 107 1.21 5.57 -21.32
N GLU A 108 1.29 6.55 -20.43
CA GLU A 108 1.42 7.93 -20.87
C GLU A 108 2.72 7.95 -21.67
N ASN A 109 2.58 7.87 -22.99
CA ASN A 109 3.63 8.22 -23.91
C ASN A 109 4.06 9.62 -23.51
N ILE A 110 5.16 9.72 -22.79
CA ILE A 110 5.88 10.98 -22.58
C ILE A 110 6.55 11.26 -23.93
N GLU A 111 5.77 11.53 -24.97
CA GLU A 111 6.28 12.14 -26.18
C GLU A 111 6.70 13.56 -25.80
N GLU A 112 8.01 13.73 -25.70
CA GLU A 112 8.78 14.95 -25.93
C GLU A 112 7.95 16.24 -25.94
N SER A 113 7.94 16.94 -24.80
CA SER A 113 7.90 18.39 -24.81
C SER A 113 9.26 18.91 -24.36
N LEU A 114 10.25 18.71 -25.22
CA LEU A 114 11.49 19.48 -25.20
C LEU A 114 11.15 20.94 -25.54
N PRO A 115 11.56 21.93 -24.73
CA PRO A 115 11.71 23.30 -25.20
C PRO A 115 12.94 23.47 -26.10
#